data_AF-A0A950JNT7-F1
#
_entry.id   AF-A0A950JNT7-F1
#
_cell.length_a   1.000
_cell.length_b   1.000
_cell.length_c   1.000
_cell.angle_alpha   90.00
_cell.angle_beta   90.00
_cell.angle_gamma   90.00
#
_symmetry.space_group_name_H-M   'P 1'
#
loop_
_entity.id
_entity.type
_entity.pdbx_description
1 polymer ?
#
loop_
_entity_poly.entity_id
_entity_poly.type
_entity_poly.pdbx_seq_one_letter_code
_entity_poly.pdbx_strand_id
1 'polypeptide(L)'
;MARQDVNQALLQTSFLYGANSAYIEALQAQYEKDPQSVEPGWREFFAALGDDPASIAKTERGASWRKPNWPATPKGDLISALDGDWPATEKAVAEKLRAKAEEAGPKAAPSEDDIRRATRDSVRALMMIRAYRMRGHLYANLDPLGLEPQRDHEELHPSTYGFQESDYDRKIFIDHVLGLEFATVREMLAILRRTYCGTIGFEFVHISDPAEKAWIQERVEGPDKEIQFTREGKRAILGKLIEAEGFENFFDVKYAGAKRFGLDGAEAMIPALEQIIKRGGQLGLREIALGMAHRGRLNVLSQVMGKPHRVIFHEFKGGSASPDEVEGSGDVKYHLGASSDREFDGNTVHLSLSPNPSHLEIVDPVVLGKVRAKQDQLNDVIERSKALPLLIHGDAAFAGQGVVAECFGLSGLRGHRTGGSLHFIVNNQIGFTTYPRYSRSSPYPSDVAKLVEAPIFHVNGDDPEAVVFCAKVATEYRQKFHKPVVIDMFCYRRFGHNEGDEPSFTQPIMYRLIRSHPTTQQIYAEKLVAEG
;
A
#
# COMPACT_ATOMS: atom_id res chain seq x y z
N MET A 1 66.57 -14.27 20.35
CA MET A 1 66.06 -14.40 21.74
C MET A 1 65.16 -13.23 22.13
N ALA A 2 65.53 -11.95 21.92
CA ALA A 2 64.73 -10.79 22.36
C ALA A 2 63.26 -10.68 21.85
N ARG A 3 62.88 -11.28 20.71
CA ARG A 3 61.48 -11.27 20.23
C ARG A 3 60.57 -12.27 20.95
N GLN A 4 61.12 -13.33 21.56
CA GLN A 4 60.32 -14.31 22.31
C GLN A 4 59.90 -13.75 23.66
N ASP A 5 60.81 -13.08 24.37
CA ASP A 5 60.55 -12.55 25.71
C ASP A 5 59.48 -11.45 25.68
N VAL A 6 59.51 -10.57 24.67
CA VAL A 6 58.49 -9.51 24.48
C VAL A 6 57.13 -10.10 24.13
N ASN A 7 57.08 -11.14 23.30
CA ASN A 7 55.83 -11.82 22.96
C ASN A 7 55.25 -12.60 24.15
N GLN A 8 56.12 -13.18 24.99
CA GLN A 8 55.70 -13.90 26.18
C GLN A 8 55.18 -12.94 27.26
N ALA A 9 55.84 -11.79 27.44
CA ALA A 9 55.36 -10.71 28.29
C ALA A 9 54.02 -10.13 27.79
N LEU A 10 53.87 -9.96 26.47
CA LEU A 10 52.61 -9.52 25.87
C LEU A 10 51.50 -10.55 26.10
N LEU A 11 51.75 -11.84 25.92
CA LEU A 11 50.76 -12.89 26.19
C LEU A 11 50.32 -12.87 27.66
N GLN A 12 51.28 -12.71 28.59
CA GLN A 12 51.01 -12.66 30.03
C GLN A 12 50.30 -11.38 30.47
N THR A 13 50.43 -10.26 29.75
CA THR A 13 49.81 -8.96 30.12
C THR A 13 48.69 -8.53 29.18
N SER A 14 48.40 -9.31 28.13
CA SER A 14 47.41 -9.00 27.10
C SER A 14 46.01 -8.77 27.66
N PHE A 15 45.68 -9.43 28.77
CA PHE A 15 44.40 -9.23 29.45
C PHE A 15 44.27 -7.83 30.05
N LEU A 16 45.38 -7.17 30.43
CA LEU A 16 45.44 -5.79 30.95
C LEU A 16 45.41 -4.72 29.85
N TYR A 17 45.24 -5.12 28.60
CA TYR A 17 45.13 -4.19 27.48
C TYR A 17 43.90 -3.28 27.63
N GLY A 18 44.02 -2.00 27.24
CA GLY A 18 43.02 -0.97 27.52
C GLY A 18 41.60 -1.24 26.98
N ALA A 19 41.45 -2.13 25.99
CA ALA A 19 40.14 -2.56 25.53
C ALA A 19 39.36 -3.40 26.57
N ASN A 20 40.05 -4.02 27.53
CA ASN A 20 39.49 -4.84 28.59
C ASN A 20 39.27 -4.08 29.90
N SER A 21 39.58 -2.78 29.95
CA SER A 21 39.56 -1.99 31.20
C SER A 21 38.21 -2.06 31.91
N ALA A 22 37.10 -1.86 31.18
CA ALA A 22 35.76 -1.90 31.75
C ALA A 22 35.39 -3.27 32.36
N TYR A 23 35.91 -4.36 31.79
CA TYR A 23 35.68 -5.71 32.29
C TYR A 23 36.50 -5.98 33.57
N ILE A 24 37.76 -5.54 33.60
CA ILE A 24 38.64 -5.69 34.76
C ILE A 24 38.14 -4.82 35.92
N GLU A 25 37.72 -3.58 35.65
CA GLU A 25 37.13 -2.67 36.64
C GLU A 25 35.85 -3.25 37.25
N ALA A 26 35.01 -3.91 36.44
CA ALA A 26 33.81 -4.59 36.93
C ALA A 26 34.15 -5.80 37.83
N LEU A 27 35.16 -6.60 37.46
CA LEU A 27 35.64 -7.72 38.28
C LEU A 27 36.27 -7.24 39.59
N GLN A 28 37.03 -6.14 39.56
CA GLN A 28 37.62 -5.55 40.77
C GLN A 28 36.52 -5.01 41.70
N ALA A 29 35.48 -4.36 41.17
CA ALA A 29 34.34 -3.90 41.95
C ALA A 29 33.53 -5.06 42.56
N GLN A 30 33.46 -6.21 41.89
CA GLN A 30 32.86 -7.43 42.46
C GLN A 30 33.74 -8.01 43.58
N TYR A 31 35.05 -8.08 43.37
CA TYR A 31 36.03 -8.54 44.37
C TYR A 31 35.99 -7.72 45.67
N GLU A 32 35.87 -6.38 45.58
CA GLU A 32 35.75 -5.51 46.76
C GLU A 32 34.43 -5.70 47.54
N LYS A 33 33.35 -6.08 46.84
CA LYS A 33 32.05 -6.38 47.49
C LYS A 33 32.05 -7.75 48.14
N ASP A 34 32.62 -8.74 47.47
CA ASP A 34 32.81 -10.10 47.96
C ASP A 34 34.04 -10.72 47.29
N PRO A 35 35.15 -10.96 48.01
CA PRO A 35 36.34 -11.57 47.44
C PRO A 35 36.09 -12.94 46.82
N GLN A 36 35.08 -13.70 47.28
CA GLN A 36 34.76 -15.02 46.74
C GLN A 36 33.96 -14.97 45.43
N SER A 37 33.49 -13.80 45.02
CA SER A 37 32.67 -13.62 43.80
C SER A 37 33.48 -13.72 42.50
N VAL A 38 34.81 -13.70 42.57
CA VAL A 38 35.72 -13.79 41.42
C VAL A 38 36.64 -15.01 41.48
N GLU A 39 37.09 -15.47 40.32
CA GLU A 39 37.96 -16.64 40.16
C GLU A 39 39.27 -16.50 40.97
N PRO A 40 39.84 -17.60 41.52
CA PRO A 40 41.09 -17.57 42.29
C PRO A 40 42.23 -16.72 41.69
N GLY A 41 42.47 -16.80 40.38
CA GLY A 41 43.53 -16.03 39.72
C GLY A 41 43.31 -14.51 39.78
N TRP A 42 42.06 -14.05 39.69
CA TRP A 42 41.69 -12.64 39.85
C TRP A 42 41.78 -12.18 41.30
N ARG A 43 41.48 -13.05 42.26
CA ARG A 43 41.66 -12.74 43.69
C ARG A 43 43.12 -12.49 44.02
N GLU A 44 44.02 -13.37 43.58
CA GLU A 44 45.46 -13.20 43.78
C GLU A 44 45.98 -11.93 43.11
N PHE A 45 45.48 -11.65 41.89
CA PHE A 45 45.81 -10.43 41.16
C PHE A 45 45.37 -9.16 41.90
N PHE A 46 44.11 -9.02 42.29
CA PHE A 46 43.61 -7.84 42.99
C PHE A 46 44.17 -7.69 44.41
N ALA A 47 44.42 -8.80 45.11
CA ALA A 47 45.11 -8.78 46.40
C ALA A 47 46.55 -8.26 46.29
N ALA A 48 47.24 -8.54 45.18
CA ALA A 48 48.60 -8.08 44.93
C ALA A 48 48.69 -6.61 44.50
N LEU A 49 47.63 -6.04 43.91
CA LEU A 49 47.59 -4.62 43.51
C LEU A 49 47.56 -3.65 44.70
N GLY A 50 46.86 -4.01 45.79
CA GLY A 50 46.81 -3.19 47.00
C GLY A 50 46.19 -1.79 46.77
N ASP A 51 45.27 -1.68 45.82
CA ASP A 51 44.60 -0.41 45.48
C ASP A 51 43.74 0.11 46.64
N ASP A 52 43.67 1.43 46.80
CA ASP A 52 42.85 2.09 47.82
C ASP A 52 41.36 1.89 47.50
N PRO A 53 40.54 1.31 48.41
CA PRO A 53 39.10 1.12 48.21
C PRO A 53 38.35 2.40 47.81
N ALA A 54 38.82 3.57 48.25
CA ALA A 54 38.21 4.86 47.90
C ALA A 54 38.43 5.25 46.44
N SER A 55 39.55 4.82 45.83
CA SER A 55 39.87 5.06 44.43
C SER A 55 39.03 4.17 43.50
N ILE A 56 38.81 2.91 43.89
CA ILE A 56 38.01 1.92 43.15
C ILE A 56 36.53 2.34 43.15
N ALA A 57 35.99 2.77 44.29
CA ALA A 57 34.61 3.26 44.39
C ALA A 57 34.35 4.52 43.53
N LYS A 58 35.39 5.34 43.29
CA LYS A 58 35.31 6.52 42.42
C LYS A 58 35.27 6.12 40.94
N THR A 59 35.98 5.06 40.56
CA THR A 59 35.94 4.48 39.22
C THR A 59 34.60 3.79 38.94
N GLU A 60 34.03 3.06 39.91
CA GLU A 60 32.71 2.42 39.79
C GLU A 60 31.58 3.45 39.55
N ARG A 61 31.63 4.61 40.21
CA ARG A 61 30.65 5.70 40.00
C ARG A 61 30.69 6.26 38.57
N GLY A 62 31.75 5.99 37.81
CA GLY A 62 31.94 6.51 36.47
C GLY A 62 32.09 8.04 36.45
N ALA A 63 32.17 8.61 35.24
CA ALA A 63 32.27 10.06 35.09
C ALA A 63 31.04 10.76 35.67
N SER A 64 31.25 11.85 36.42
CA SER A 64 30.20 12.60 37.12
C SER A 64 29.10 13.19 36.22
N TRP A 65 29.35 13.23 34.90
CA TRP A 65 28.37 13.65 33.89
C TRP A 65 27.53 12.51 33.29
N ARG A 66 27.74 11.25 33.72
CA ARG A 66 26.98 10.11 33.20
C ARG A 66 25.52 10.26 33.62
N LYS A 67 24.64 10.46 32.65
CA LYS A 67 23.19 10.51 32.91
C LYS A 67 22.76 9.15 33.48
N PRO A 68 21.96 9.10 34.57
CA PRO A 68 21.54 7.84 35.20
C PRO A 68 20.81 6.88 34.24
N ASN A 69 20.28 7.42 33.14
CA ASN A 69 19.42 6.73 32.19
C ASN A 69 20.12 6.50 30.83
N TRP A 70 21.46 6.37 30.78
CA TRP A 70 22.21 6.20 29.53
C TRP A 70 22.91 4.83 29.41
N PRO A 71 22.78 4.12 28.26
CA PRO A 71 22.00 4.51 27.09
C PRO A 71 20.50 4.51 27.43
N ALA A 72 19.79 5.54 26.99
CA ALA A 72 18.34 5.53 27.09
C ALA A 72 17.89 4.36 26.23
N THR A 73 17.21 3.37 26.82
CA THR A 73 16.48 2.39 26.03
C THR A 73 15.56 3.20 25.14
N PRO A 74 15.73 3.14 23.81
CA PRO A 74 14.92 3.98 22.94
C PRO A 74 13.47 3.49 23.09
N LYS A 75 12.61 4.33 23.63
CA LYS A 75 11.18 4.06 23.83
C LYS A 75 10.40 4.78 22.73
N GLY A 76 9.52 4.06 22.06
CA GLY A 76 8.67 4.60 21.01
C GLY A 76 7.88 3.50 20.30
N ASP A 77 6.79 3.88 19.62
CA ASP A 77 5.83 2.96 19.00
C ASP A 77 6.42 1.97 17.99
N LEU A 78 7.58 2.31 17.39
CA LEU A 78 8.34 1.45 16.48
C LEU A 78 9.12 0.37 17.22
N ILE A 79 9.63 0.67 18.41
CA ILE A 79 10.48 -0.23 19.20
C ILE A 79 9.59 -1.14 20.04
N SER A 80 8.57 -0.58 20.70
CA SER A 80 7.51 -1.32 21.38
C SER A 80 6.75 -2.27 20.43
N ALA A 81 6.69 -1.95 19.13
CA ALA A 81 6.14 -2.84 18.13
C ALA A 81 7.04 -4.04 17.79
N LEU A 82 8.36 -3.93 18.00
CA LEU A 82 9.34 -4.97 17.67
C LEU A 82 9.65 -5.87 18.87
N ASP A 83 9.68 -5.33 20.08
CA ASP A 83 9.97 -6.09 21.32
C ASP A 83 8.70 -6.50 22.11
N GLY A 84 7.54 -5.97 21.74
CA GLY A 84 6.27 -6.25 22.40
C GLY A 84 6.11 -5.57 23.76
N ASP A 85 7.03 -4.68 24.14
CA ASP A 85 7.02 -3.98 25.43
C ASP A 85 6.13 -2.73 25.35
N TRP A 86 4.90 -2.85 25.87
CA TRP A 86 3.89 -1.78 25.89
C TRP A 86 3.51 -1.26 27.30
N PRO A 87 4.44 -0.97 28.24
CA PRO A 87 4.06 -0.61 29.62
C PRO A 87 3.25 0.69 29.70
N ALA A 88 3.54 1.63 28.81
CA ALA A 88 2.82 2.91 28.74
C ALA A 88 1.37 2.72 28.25
N THR A 89 1.17 1.88 27.24
CA THR A 89 -0.16 1.54 26.71
C THR A 89 -0.94 0.69 27.71
N GLU A 90 -0.30 -0.29 28.36
CA GLU A 90 -0.90 -1.07 29.44
C GLU A 90 -1.40 -0.17 30.57
N LYS A 91 -0.57 0.78 31.02
CA LYS A 91 -0.97 1.74 32.05
C LYS A 91 -2.14 2.61 31.61
N ALA A 92 -2.10 3.17 30.40
CA ALA A 92 -3.16 4.03 29.88
C ALA A 92 -4.50 3.26 29.70
N VAL A 93 -4.45 2.03 29.21
CA VAL A 93 -5.63 1.16 29.06
C VAL A 93 -6.18 0.77 30.44
N ALA A 94 -5.32 0.43 31.40
CA ALA A 94 -5.73 0.10 32.76
C ALA A 94 -6.42 1.29 33.46
N GLU A 95 -5.90 2.50 33.29
CA GLU A 95 -6.53 3.73 33.82
C GLU A 95 -7.92 3.96 33.21
N LYS A 96 -8.07 3.81 31.89
CA LYS A 96 -9.37 3.93 31.19
C LYS A 96 -10.37 2.87 31.64
N LEU A 97 -9.93 1.61 31.78
CA LEU A 97 -10.77 0.51 32.26
C LEU A 97 -11.25 0.74 33.69
N ARG A 98 -10.39 1.28 34.57
CA ARG A 98 -10.78 1.66 35.94
C ARG A 98 -11.84 2.74 35.94
N ALA A 99 -11.65 3.81 35.16
CA ALA A 99 -12.65 4.88 35.03
C ALA A 99 -14.01 4.36 34.50
N LYS A 100 -13.99 3.49 33.49
CA LYS A 100 -15.19 2.83 32.95
C LYS A 100 -15.91 1.94 33.98
N ALA A 101 -15.15 1.21 34.80
CA ALA A 101 -15.71 0.38 35.85
C ALA A 101 -16.39 1.21 36.96
N GLU A 102 -15.83 2.38 37.28
CA GLU A 102 -16.42 3.34 38.22
C GLU A 102 -17.72 3.97 37.69
N GLU A 103 -17.81 4.24 36.38
CA GLU A 103 -19.03 4.73 35.73
C GLU A 103 -20.17 3.70 35.67
N ALA A 104 -19.86 2.40 35.61
CA ALA A 104 -20.84 1.32 35.44
C ALA A 104 -21.67 0.96 36.70
N GLY A 105 -21.44 1.65 37.83
CA GLY A 105 -22.18 1.47 39.08
C GLY A 105 -21.74 0.24 39.91
N PRO A 106 -22.33 0.01 41.10
CA PRO A 106 -21.81 -0.91 42.10
C PRO A 106 -22.19 -2.38 41.80
N LYS A 107 -21.67 -2.94 40.72
CA LYS A 107 -21.34 -4.37 40.70
C LYS A 107 -19.98 -4.52 41.38
N ALA A 108 -19.77 -5.62 42.10
CA ALA A 108 -18.55 -5.90 42.87
C ALA A 108 -17.31 -5.36 42.14
N ALA A 109 -16.58 -4.45 42.79
CA ALA A 109 -15.42 -3.80 42.18
C ALA A 109 -14.53 -4.88 41.56
N PRO A 110 -14.18 -4.77 40.26
CA PRO A 110 -13.42 -5.80 39.59
C PRO A 110 -12.11 -6.04 40.35
N SER A 111 -11.76 -7.31 40.55
CA SER A 111 -10.51 -7.65 41.24
C SER A 111 -9.31 -7.10 40.46
N GLU A 112 -8.18 -6.88 41.13
CA GLU A 112 -6.96 -6.41 40.46
C GLU A 112 -6.52 -7.37 39.34
N ASP A 113 -6.76 -8.67 39.51
CA ASP A 113 -6.53 -9.70 38.50
C ASP A 113 -7.50 -9.59 37.31
N ASP A 114 -8.77 -9.21 37.53
CA ASP A 114 -9.72 -8.96 36.45
C ASP A 114 -9.31 -7.74 35.61
N ILE A 115 -8.88 -6.66 36.27
CA ILE A 115 -8.36 -5.46 35.60
C ILE A 115 -7.10 -5.82 34.80
N ARG A 116 -6.17 -6.58 35.39
CA ARG A 116 -4.94 -6.99 34.72
C ARG A 116 -5.23 -7.87 33.49
N ARG A 117 -6.17 -8.82 33.60
CA ARG A 117 -6.61 -9.66 32.49
C ARG A 117 -7.25 -8.82 31.38
N ALA A 118 -8.19 -7.94 31.73
CA ALA A 118 -8.86 -7.06 30.77
C ALA A 118 -7.88 -6.13 30.04
N THR A 119 -6.91 -5.56 30.76
CA THR A 119 -5.83 -4.74 30.16
C THR A 119 -5.00 -5.57 29.18
N ARG A 120 -4.57 -6.77 29.58
CA ARG A 120 -3.79 -7.66 28.72
C ARG A 120 -4.54 -8.06 27.45
N ASP A 121 -5.82 -8.40 27.58
CA ASP A 121 -6.68 -8.76 26.46
C ASP A 121 -6.86 -7.57 25.50
N SER A 122 -7.03 -6.37 26.03
CA SER A 122 -7.15 -5.14 25.24
C SER A 122 -5.87 -4.85 24.45
N VAL A 123 -4.70 -4.96 25.09
CA VAL A 123 -3.39 -4.77 24.42
C VAL A 123 -3.18 -5.81 23.31
N ARG A 124 -3.48 -7.08 23.59
CA ARG A 124 -3.39 -8.17 22.60
C ARG A 124 -4.34 -7.96 21.42
N ALA A 125 -5.57 -7.50 21.68
CA ALA A 125 -6.53 -7.16 20.64
C ALA A 125 -6.02 -6.02 19.76
N LEU A 126 -5.46 -4.96 20.35
CA LEU A 126 -4.87 -3.85 19.62
C LEU A 126 -3.65 -4.27 18.79
N MET A 127 -2.81 -5.17 19.31
CA MET A 127 -1.69 -5.75 18.55
C MET A 127 -2.17 -6.54 17.33
N MET A 128 -3.21 -7.38 17.50
CA MET A 128 -3.84 -8.12 16.41
C MET A 128 -4.40 -7.18 15.34
N ILE A 129 -5.18 -6.16 15.75
CA ILE A 129 -5.73 -5.14 14.83
C ILE A 129 -4.62 -4.46 14.04
N ARG A 130 -3.52 -4.09 14.71
CA ARG A 130 -2.36 -3.46 14.07
C ARG A 130 -1.72 -4.38 13.03
N ALA A 131 -1.60 -5.67 13.29
CA ALA A 131 -1.03 -6.62 12.35
C ALA A 131 -1.87 -6.76 11.07
N TYR A 132 -3.19 -6.79 11.20
CA TYR A 132 -4.10 -6.75 10.04
C TYR A 132 -3.94 -5.46 9.23
N ARG A 133 -3.81 -4.30 9.87
CA ARG A 133 -3.55 -3.02 9.18
C ARG A 133 -2.21 -3.01 8.43
N MET A 134 -1.18 -3.65 9.00
CA MET A 134 0.17 -3.65 8.43
C MET A 134 0.38 -4.71 7.35
N ARG A 135 -0.26 -5.88 7.49
CA ARG A 135 0.05 -7.07 6.68
C ARG A 135 -1.15 -7.74 6.05
N GLY A 136 -2.37 -7.32 6.38
CA GLY A 136 -3.59 -7.92 5.85
C GLY A 136 -3.64 -7.94 4.32
N HIS A 137 -3.09 -6.89 3.68
CA HIS A 137 -2.97 -6.81 2.22
C HIS A 137 -2.18 -7.98 1.59
N LEU A 138 -1.20 -8.59 2.29
CA LEU A 138 -0.47 -9.79 1.83
C LEU A 138 -1.34 -11.04 1.76
N TYR A 139 -2.52 -10.97 2.37
CA TYR A 139 -3.46 -12.06 2.54
C TYR A 139 -4.83 -11.75 1.93
N ALA A 140 -4.94 -10.61 1.22
CA ALA A 140 -6.14 -10.23 0.51
C ALA A 140 -6.34 -11.12 -0.73
N ASN A 141 -7.61 -11.37 -1.08
CA ASN A 141 -8.00 -12.09 -2.27
C ASN A 141 -7.89 -11.19 -3.52
N LEU A 142 -6.65 -10.85 -3.89
CA LEU A 142 -6.34 -9.90 -4.96
C LEU A 142 -6.29 -10.54 -6.34
N ASP A 143 -5.73 -11.74 -6.45
CA ASP A 143 -5.50 -12.40 -7.75
C ASP A 143 -6.79 -13.07 -8.26
N PRO A 144 -7.39 -12.56 -9.36
CA PRO A 144 -8.58 -13.17 -9.95
C PRO A 144 -8.35 -14.61 -10.46
N LEU A 145 -7.10 -14.97 -10.78
CA LEU A 145 -6.76 -16.28 -11.34
C LEU A 145 -6.39 -17.32 -10.27
N GLY A 146 -6.14 -16.90 -9.03
CA GLY A 146 -5.69 -17.77 -7.94
C GLY A 146 -4.42 -18.56 -8.29
N LEU A 147 -3.45 -17.93 -8.96
CA LEU A 147 -2.21 -18.55 -9.42
C LEU A 147 -1.33 -19.00 -8.26
N GLU A 148 -1.21 -18.16 -7.23
CA GLU A 148 -0.53 -18.52 -5.99
C GLU A 148 -1.53 -19.11 -4.99
N PRO A 149 -1.18 -20.23 -4.33
CA PRO A 149 -2.01 -20.77 -3.27
C PRO A 149 -2.09 -19.77 -2.11
N GLN A 150 -3.26 -19.72 -1.46
CA GLN A 150 -3.39 -18.94 -0.24
C GLN A 150 -2.37 -19.41 0.80
N ARG A 151 -1.58 -18.46 1.29
CA ARG A 151 -0.57 -18.70 2.33
C ARG A 151 -1.26 -18.69 3.69
N ASP A 152 -0.84 -19.59 4.58
CA ASP A 152 -1.38 -19.60 5.94
C ASP A 152 -1.10 -18.26 6.63
N HIS A 153 -2.11 -17.77 7.34
CA HIS A 153 -2.11 -16.49 8.01
C HIS A 153 -1.44 -16.58 9.38
N GLU A 154 -0.31 -17.29 9.51
CA GLU A 154 0.35 -17.56 10.80
C GLU A 154 0.47 -16.30 11.67
N GLU A 155 0.88 -15.18 11.07
CA GLU A 155 1.04 -13.91 11.77
C GLU A 155 -0.29 -13.20 12.12
N LEU A 156 -1.39 -13.49 11.43
CA LEU A 156 -2.70 -12.87 11.70
C LEU A 156 -3.62 -13.73 12.57
N HIS A 157 -3.24 -14.97 12.86
CA HIS A 157 -4.04 -15.84 13.72
C HIS A 157 -4.15 -15.26 15.15
N PRO A 158 -5.34 -15.28 15.77
CA PRO A 158 -5.50 -14.79 17.15
C PRO A 158 -4.63 -15.53 18.18
N SER A 159 -4.26 -16.78 17.89
CA SER A 159 -3.37 -17.59 18.74
C SER A 159 -1.98 -16.96 18.88
N THR A 160 -1.48 -16.29 17.84
CA THR A 160 -0.21 -15.53 17.85
C THR A 160 -0.24 -14.38 18.86
N TYR A 161 -1.44 -13.84 19.14
CA TYR A 161 -1.67 -12.79 20.15
C TYR A 161 -2.13 -13.35 21.50
N GLY A 162 -2.18 -14.68 21.64
CA GLY A 162 -2.52 -15.37 22.88
C GLY A 162 -4.02 -15.48 23.15
N PHE A 163 -4.87 -15.41 22.12
CA PHE A 163 -6.29 -15.77 22.20
C PHE A 163 -6.50 -17.22 21.78
N GLN A 164 -7.11 -18.02 22.64
CA GLN A 164 -7.60 -19.36 22.30
C GLN A 164 -9.05 -19.29 21.85
N GLU A 165 -9.56 -20.36 21.22
CA GLU A 165 -10.94 -20.38 20.72
C GLU A 165 -11.98 -20.17 21.83
N SER A 166 -11.67 -20.60 23.06
CA SER A 166 -12.48 -20.35 24.27
C SER A 166 -12.59 -18.86 24.64
N ASP A 167 -11.67 -18.02 24.18
CA ASP A 167 -11.64 -16.59 24.47
C ASP A 167 -12.46 -15.76 23.48
N TYR A 168 -12.94 -16.37 22.38
CA TYR A 168 -13.43 -15.63 21.22
C TYR A 168 -14.72 -14.86 21.47
N ASP A 169 -15.51 -15.27 22.45
CA ASP A 169 -16.80 -14.67 22.79
C ASP A 169 -16.71 -13.65 23.95
N ARG A 170 -15.52 -13.47 24.53
CA ARG A 170 -15.30 -12.49 25.59
C ARG A 170 -15.37 -11.07 25.02
N LYS A 171 -16.03 -10.15 25.74
CA LYS A 171 -16.04 -8.73 25.39
C LYS A 171 -14.74 -8.07 25.86
N ILE A 172 -13.98 -7.54 24.92
CA ILE A 172 -12.69 -6.88 25.12
C ILE A 172 -12.86 -5.39 24.85
N PHE A 173 -12.33 -4.55 25.73
CA PHE A 173 -12.32 -3.11 25.54
C PHE A 173 -11.29 -2.74 24.47
N ILE A 174 -11.71 -2.00 23.45
CA ILE A 174 -10.80 -1.55 22.37
C ILE A 174 -10.89 -0.04 22.13
N ASP A 175 -11.53 0.72 23.03
CA ASP A 175 -11.50 2.19 23.06
C ASP A 175 -11.91 2.84 21.72
N HIS A 176 -13.02 2.38 21.15
CA HIS A 176 -13.59 2.86 19.87
C HIS A 176 -12.72 2.59 18.64
N VAL A 177 -11.65 1.79 18.76
CA VAL A 177 -10.96 1.22 17.60
C VAL A 177 -11.94 0.33 16.83
N LEU A 178 -11.89 0.36 15.49
CA LEU A 178 -12.91 -0.23 14.60
C LEU A 178 -14.34 0.34 14.81
N GLY A 179 -14.48 1.50 15.46
CA GLY A 179 -15.79 2.10 15.77
C GLY A 179 -16.56 1.39 16.90
N LEU A 180 -15.92 0.49 17.64
CA LEU A 180 -16.53 -0.29 18.71
C LEU A 180 -15.85 0.00 20.04
N GLU A 181 -16.63 0.30 21.08
CA GLU A 181 -16.07 0.49 22.42
C GLU A 181 -15.58 -0.85 23.01
N PHE A 182 -16.39 -1.89 22.84
CA PHE A 182 -16.08 -3.26 23.19
C PHE A 182 -16.37 -4.19 22.01
N ALA A 183 -15.49 -5.15 21.78
CA ALA A 183 -15.66 -6.15 20.73
C ALA A 183 -15.23 -7.54 21.21
N THR A 184 -15.83 -8.57 20.63
CA THR A 184 -15.34 -9.95 20.75
C THR A 184 -14.28 -10.24 19.68
N VAL A 185 -13.48 -11.30 19.84
CA VAL A 185 -12.50 -11.68 18.81
C VAL A 185 -13.21 -12.01 17.50
N ARG A 186 -14.40 -12.60 17.54
CA ARG A 186 -15.21 -12.86 16.33
C ARG A 186 -15.63 -11.59 15.61
N GLU A 187 -16.13 -10.60 16.36
CA GLU A 187 -16.52 -9.30 15.81
C GLU A 187 -15.31 -8.59 15.18
N MET A 188 -14.16 -8.58 15.87
CA MET A 188 -12.92 -8.00 15.36
C MET A 188 -12.45 -8.71 14.09
N LEU A 189 -12.38 -10.04 14.10
CA LEU A 189 -11.95 -10.82 12.92
C LEU A 189 -12.86 -10.61 11.72
N ALA A 190 -14.18 -10.50 11.92
CA ALA A 190 -15.12 -10.24 10.84
C ALA A 190 -14.83 -8.90 10.16
N ILE A 191 -14.63 -7.83 10.93
CA ILE A 191 -14.29 -6.50 10.40
C ILE A 191 -12.90 -6.54 9.74
N LEU A 192 -11.89 -7.07 10.43
CA LEU A 192 -10.51 -7.06 9.96
C LEU A 192 -10.32 -7.88 8.67
N ARG A 193 -10.91 -9.08 8.59
CA ARG A 193 -10.81 -9.93 7.39
C ARG A 193 -11.57 -9.31 6.22
N ARG A 194 -12.78 -8.79 6.44
CA ARG A 194 -13.56 -8.09 5.40
C ARG A 194 -12.82 -6.87 4.86
N THR A 195 -12.21 -6.07 5.75
CA THR A 195 -11.56 -4.81 5.38
C THR A 195 -10.17 -5.01 4.77
N TYR A 196 -9.34 -5.89 5.34
CA TYR A 196 -7.91 -6.00 4.96
C TYR A 196 -7.55 -7.26 4.18
N CYS A 197 -8.40 -8.29 4.20
CA CYS A 197 -8.14 -9.58 3.54
C CYS A 197 -9.23 -9.95 2.51
N GLY A 198 -10.12 -9.01 2.18
CA GLY A 198 -11.16 -9.19 1.16
C GLY A 198 -10.61 -9.03 -0.25
N THR A 199 -11.41 -8.47 -1.15
CA THR A 199 -11.00 -8.15 -2.54
C THR A 199 -10.17 -6.87 -2.65
N ILE A 200 -9.90 -6.21 -1.51
CA ILE A 200 -9.03 -5.04 -1.41
C ILE A 200 -7.95 -5.28 -0.36
N GLY A 201 -6.71 -4.92 -0.69
CA GLY A 201 -5.58 -4.82 0.22
C GLY A 201 -5.15 -3.36 0.34
N PHE A 202 -5.14 -2.82 1.56
CA PHE A 202 -4.74 -1.44 1.84
C PHE A 202 -3.31 -1.39 2.39
N GLU A 203 -2.42 -0.63 1.73
CA GLU A 203 -1.13 -0.24 2.29
C GLU A 203 -1.13 1.26 2.59
N PHE A 204 -1.11 1.60 3.87
CA PHE A 204 -1.11 2.99 4.32
C PHE A 204 -0.38 3.22 5.65
N VAL A 205 0.00 2.15 6.37
CA VAL A 205 0.64 2.28 7.68
C VAL A 205 2.07 2.86 7.57
N HIS A 206 2.71 2.73 6.40
CA HIS A 206 4.00 3.36 6.09
C HIS A 206 3.94 4.89 6.01
N ILE A 207 2.74 5.49 5.95
CA ILE A 207 2.54 6.94 5.95
C ILE A 207 2.92 7.50 7.31
N SER A 208 3.77 8.52 7.36
CA SER A 208 4.21 9.13 8.60
C SER A 208 3.10 9.99 9.24
N ASP A 209 2.33 10.73 8.43
CA ASP A 209 1.27 11.62 8.89
C ASP A 209 0.10 10.85 9.56
N PRO A 210 -0.17 11.10 10.86
CA PRO A 210 -1.26 10.45 11.58
C PRO A 210 -2.66 10.81 11.06
N ALA A 211 -2.87 12.04 10.56
CA ALA A 211 -4.16 12.49 10.07
C ALA A 211 -4.55 11.78 8.77
N GLU A 212 -3.57 11.51 7.90
CA GLU A 212 -3.76 10.73 6.68
C GLU A 212 -4.12 9.27 7.00
N LYS A 213 -3.38 8.63 7.92
CA LYS A 213 -3.68 7.27 8.37
C LYS A 213 -5.07 7.16 8.98
N ALA A 214 -5.41 8.07 9.90
CA ALA A 214 -6.71 8.09 10.56
C ALA A 214 -7.85 8.28 9.54
N TRP A 215 -7.66 9.13 8.54
CA TRP A 215 -8.64 9.37 7.50
C TRP A 215 -8.93 8.16 6.62
N ILE A 216 -7.90 7.36 6.30
CA ILE A 216 -8.06 6.09 5.59
C ILE A 216 -8.79 5.09 6.49
N GLN A 217 -8.36 4.93 7.75
CA GLN A 217 -8.97 4.03 8.72
C GLN A 217 -10.48 4.31 8.88
N GLU A 218 -10.87 5.57 9.09
CA GLU A 218 -12.27 5.98 9.25
C GLU A 218 -13.17 5.59 8.05
N ARG A 219 -12.59 5.49 6.85
CA ARG A 219 -13.32 5.14 5.62
C ARG A 219 -13.54 3.65 5.44
N VAL A 220 -12.62 2.83 5.94
CA VAL A 220 -12.57 1.39 5.60
C VAL A 220 -12.83 0.49 6.80
N GLU A 221 -12.67 1.02 8.02
CA GLU A 221 -12.89 0.30 9.28
C GLU A 221 -14.21 0.69 9.92
N GLY A 222 -14.98 -0.31 10.34
CA GLY A 222 -16.22 -0.13 11.08
C GLY A 222 -17.31 -1.09 10.62
N PRO A 223 -18.31 -1.40 11.47
CA PRO A 223 -19.37 -2.34 11.12
C PRO A 223 -20.16 -1.90 9.88
N ASP A 224 -20.34 -0.60 9.69
CA ASP A 224 -21.10 0.08 8.63
C ASP A 224 -20.28 0.42 7.37
N LYS A 225 -18.99 0.05 7.31
CA LYS A 225 -18.08 0.42 6.20
C LYS A 225 -18.00 -0.62 5.08
N GLU A 226 -19.02 -1.47 4.96
CA GLU A 226 -19.11 -2.37 3.82
C GLU A 226 -19.32 -1.58 2.51
N ILE A 227 -18.72 -2.07 1.43
CA ILE A 227 -18.83 -1.44 0.12
C ILE A 227 -20.25 -1.68 -0.39
N GLN A 228 -21.03 -0.60 -0.47
CA GLN A 228 -22.39 -0.65 -0.96
C GLN A 228 -22.60 0.39 -2.05
N PHE A 229 -23.23 -0.06 -3.14
CA PHE A 229 -23.69 0.78 -4.22
C PHE A 229 -25.21 0.74 -4.30
N THR A 230 -25.81 1.87 -4.70
CA THR A 230 -27.23 1.90 -5.05
C THR A 230 -27.49 1.00 -6.25
N ARG A 231 -28.75 0.57 -6.43
CA ARG A 231 -29.15 -0.23 -7.60
C ARG A 231 -28.72 0.41 -8.93
N GLU A 232 -28.92 1.71 -9.07
CA GLU A 232 -28.50 2.45 -10.27
C GLU A 232 -26.97 2.54 -10.38
N GLY A 233 -26.24 2.64 -9.27
CA GLY A 233 -24.79 2.53 -9.25
C GLY A 233 -24.30 1.19 -9.78
N LYS A 234 -24.87 0.09 -9.28
CA LYS A 234 -24.54 -1.28 -9.75
C LYS A 234 -24.85 -1.46 -11.24
N ARG A 235 -26.01 -0.96 -11.70
CA ARG A 235 -26.37 -0.99 -13.14
C ARG A 235 -25.45 -0.15 -14.01
N ALA A 236 -25.00 1.01 -13.52
CA ALA A 236 -24.04 1.84 -14.24
C ALA A 236 -22.67 1.15 -14.37
N ILE A 237 -22.20 0.48 -13.31
CA ILE A 237 -20.98 -0.33 -13.34
C ILE A 237 -21.11 -1.45 -14.38
N LEU A 238 -22.19 -2.23 -14.31
CA LEU A 238 -22.44 -3.32 -15.27
C LEU A 238 -22.54 -2.80 -16.71
N GLY A 239 -23.24 -1.69 -16.94
CA GLY A 239 -23.37 -1.05 -18.25
C GLY A 239 -22.01 -0.70 -18.85
N LYS A 240 -21.09 -0.16 -18.03
CA LYS A 240 -19.73 0.15 -18.46
C LYS A 240 -18.89 -1.09 -18.77
N LEU A 241 -19.07 -2.18 -18.03
CA LEU A 241 -18.42 -3.46 -18.34
C LEU A 241 -18.91 -4.04 -19.67
N ILE A 242 -20.23 -3.97 -19.93
CA ILE A 242 -20.82 -4.40 -21.20
C ILE A 242 -20.29 -3.57 -22.38
N GLU A 243 -20.20 -2.25 -22.22
CA GLU A 243 -19.61 -1.35 -23.22
C GLU A 243 -18.13 -1.68 -23.47
N ALA A 244 -17.35 -1.92 -22.40
CA ALA A 244 -15.93 -2.22 -22.50
C ALA A 244 -15.68 -3.56 -23.22
N GLU A 245 -16.33 -4.64 -22.78
CA GLU A 245 -16.17 -5.98 -23.36
C GLU A 245 -16.76 -6.04 -24.78
N GLY A 246 -17.93 -5.45 -25.00
CA GLY A 246 -18.59 -5.42 -26.30
C GLY A 246 -17.74 -4.72 -27.38
N PHE A 247 -17.00 -3.68 -27.00
CA PHE A 247 -16.06 -3.00 -27.88
C PHE A 247 -14.91 -3.93 -28.30
N GLU A 248 -14.28 -4.62 -27.36
CA GLU A 248 -13.18 -5.56 -27.67
C GLU A 248 -13.66 -6.73 -28.54
N ASN A 249 -14.79 -7.33 -28.19
CA ASN A 249 -15.43 -8.39 -28.97
C ASN A 249 -15.74 -7.95 -30.41
N PHE A 250 -16.20 -6.71 -30.61
CA PHE A 250 -16.42 -6.18 -31.95
C PHE A 250 -15.13 -6.09 -32.76
N PHE A 251 -14.04 -5.63 -32.15
CA PHE A 251 -12.74 -5.56 -32.81
C PHE A 251 -12.20 -6.94 -33.18
N ASP A 252 -12.36 -7.90 -32.27
CA ASP A 252 -11.89 -9.27 -32.49
C ASP A 252 -12.57 -9.91 -33.72
N VAL A 253 -13.88 -9.69 -33.87
CA VAL A 253 -14.65 -10.19 -35.01
C VAL A 253 -14.39 -9.42 -36.30
N LYS A 254 -14.34 -8.08 -36.25
CA LYS A 254 -14.29 -7.25 -37.47
C LYS A 254 -12.89 -7.01 -38.00
N TYR A 255 -11.90 -7.08 -37.15
CA TYR A 255 -10.51 -6.75 -37.47
C TYR A 255 -9.55 -7.84 -36.97
N ALA A 256 -9.89 -9.09 -37.26
CA ALA A 256 -9.12 -10.27 -36.86
C ALA A 256 -7.63 -10.13 -37.21
N GLY A 257 -6.77 -10.40 -36.23
CA GLY A 257 -5.30 -10.34 -36.37
C GLY A 257 -4.70 -8.93 -36.34
N ALA A 258 -5.51 -7.87 -36.27
CA ALA A 258 -5.00 -6.51 -36.11
C ALA A 258 -4.64 -6.22 -34.66
N LYS A 259 -3.45 -5.64 -34.45
CA LYS A 259 -2.96 -5.27 -33.11
C LYS A 259 -3.78 -4.13 -32.54
N ARG A 260 -4.45 -4.38 -31.42
CA ARG A 260 -5.25 -3.39 -30.68
C ARG A 260 -4.81 -3.21 -29.23
N PHE A 261 -4.10 -4.20 -28.68
CA PHE A 261 -3.70 -4.24 -27.26
C PHE A 261 -4.91 -4.14 -26.33
N GLY A 262 -5.86 -5.06 -26.54
CA GLY A 262 -7.19 -5.04 -25.91
C GLY A 262 -7.16 -4.98 -24.39
N LEU A 263 -8.26 -4.50 -23.82
CA LEU A 263 -8.48 -4.44 -22.38
C LEU A 263 -8.99 -5.77 -21.79
N ASP A 264 -9.19 -6.80 -22.61
CA ASP A 264 -9.78 -8.08 -22.21
C ASP A 264 -9.13 -8.69 -20.95
N GLY A 265 -9.94 -8.85 -19.89
CA GLY A 265 -9.54 -9.28 -18.55
C GLY A 265 -9.18 -8.16 -17.56
N ALA A 266 -9.34 -6.89 -17.95
CA ALA A 266 -9.09 -5.69 -17.14
C ALA A 266 -10.18 -4.61 -17.32
N GLU A 267 -11.39 -5.02 -17.68
CA GLU A 267 -12.52 -4.17 -18.06
C GLU A 267 -12.97 -3.26 -16.91
N ALA A 268 -12.78 -3.69 -15.65
CA ALA A 268 -13.10 -2.91 -14.45
C ALA A 268 -12.36 -1.56 -14.36
N MET A 269 -11.30 -1.35 -15.14
CA MET A 269 -10.68 -0.04 -15.29
C MET A 269 -11.67 1.01 -15.79
N ILE A 270 -12.54 0.69 -16.75
CA ILE A 270 -13.46 1.68 -17.36
C ILE A 270 -14.41 2.31 -16.34
N PRO A 271 -15.21 1.55 -15.56
CA PRO A 271 -16.05 2.16 -14.52
C PRO A 271 -15.23 2.86 -13.42
N ALA A 272 -14.00 2.43 -13.15
CA ALA A 272 -13.11 3.11 -12.20
C ALA A 272 -12.72 4.52 -12.69
N LEU A 273 -12.35 4.65 -13.96
CA LEU A 273 -12.02 5.94 -14.57
C LEU A 273 -13.22 6.90 -14.59
N GLU A 274 -14.41 6.38 -14.92
CA GLU A 274 -15.67 7.15 -14.83
C GLU A 274 -15.91 7.68 -13.41
N GLN A 275 -15.63 6.85 -12.39
CA GLN A 275 -15.78 7.24 -10.99
C GLN A 275 -14.77 8.32 -10.57
N ILE A 276 -13.53 8.28 -11.07
CA ILE A 276 -12.52 9.34 -10.83
C ILE A 276 -13.02 10.67 -11.40
N ILE A 277 -13.55 10.66 -12.62
CA ILE A 277 -14.07 11.88 -13.28
C ILE A 277 -15.27 12.42 -12.50
N LYS A 278 -16.25 11.55 -12.20
CA LYS A 278 -17.46 11.92 -11.48
C LYS A 278 -17.16 12.47 -10.09
N ARG A 279 -16.39 11.73 -9.28
CA ARG A 279 -16.07 12.14 -7.91
C ARG A 279 -15.15 13.37 -7.90
N GLY A 280 -14.20 13.44 -8.82
CA GLY A 280 -13.32 14.59 -8.99
C GLY A 280 -14.12 15.86 -9.30
N GLY A 281 -15.04 15.79 -10.26
CA GLY A 281 -15.91 16.92 -10.63
C GLY A 281 -16.74 17.43 -9.45
N GLN A 282 -17.34 16.52 -8.67
CA GLN A 282 -18.06 16.85 -7.43
C GLN A 282 -17.19 17.55 -6.37
N LEU A 283 -15.88 17.28 -6.38
CA LEU A 283 -14.89 17.87 -5.48
C LEU A 283 -14.16 19.09 -6.09
N GLY A 284 -14.72 19.66 -7.16
CA GLY A 284 -14.23 20.91 -7.76
C GLY A 284 -13.15 20.76 -8.84
N LEU A 285 -12.86 19.53 -9.27
CA LEU A 285 -11.96 19.29 -10.38
C LEU A 285 -12.55 19.83 -11.70
N ARG A 286 -11.71 20.47 -12.51
CA ARG A 286 -12.08 21.08 -13.79
C ARG A 286 -11.39 20.42 -14.97
N GLU A 287 -10.16 19.95 -14.79
CA GLU A 287 -9.41 19.26 -15.84
C GLU A 287 -8.78 17.95 -15.34
N ILE A 288 -8.75 16.93 -16.19
CA ILE A 288 -7.94 15.72 -16.01
C ILE A 288 -7.05 15.57 -17.24
N ALA A 289 -5.74 15.50 -17.02
CA ALA A 289 -4.82 15.10 -18.07
C ALA A 289 -4.40 13.65 -17.86
N LEU A 290 -4.60 12.83 -18.89
CA LEU A 290 -4.31 11.41 -18.87
C LEU A 290 -2.96 11.13 -19.53
N GLY A 291 -2.14 10.31 -18.87
CA GLY A 291 -1.03 9.59 -19.48
C GLY A 291 -1.34 8.10 -19.42
N MET A 292 -1.19 7.37 -20.53
CA MET A 292 -1.37 5.92 -20.52
C MET A 292 -0.54 5.23 -21.60
N ALA A 293 -0.22 3.96 -21.35
CA ALA A 293 0.39 3.07 -22.33
C ALA A 293 -0.61 2.58 -23.40
N HIS A 294 -0.29 1.46 -24.07
CA HIS A 294 -1.13 0.86 -25.12
C HIS A 294 -2.34 0.09 -24.58
N ARG A 295 -2.25 -0.48 -23.37
CA ARG A 295 -3.23 -1.41 -22.80
C ARG A 295 -4.62 -0.78 -22.68
N GLY A 296 -5.58 -1.28 -23.46
CA GLY A 296 -6.96 -0.80 -23.46
C GLY A 296 -7.12 0.64 -23.94
N ARG A 297 -6.13 1.23 -24.63
CA ARG A 297 -6.18 2.64 -25.01
C ARG A 297 -7.32 2.97 -25.96
N LEU A 298 -7.62 2.09 -26.92
CA LEU A 298 -8.78 2.29 -27.81
C LEU A 298 -10.09 2.26 -27.03
N ASN A 299 -10.17 1.41 -26.00
CA ASN A 299 -11.31 1.33 -25.10
C ASN A 299 -11.47 2.64 -24.30
N VAL A 300 -10.39 3.16 -23.71
CA VAL A 300 -10.38 4.46 -23.01
C VAL A 300 -10.75 5.61 -23.96
N LEU A 301 -10.20 5.63 -25.17
CA LEU A 301 -10.55 6.62 -26.19
C LEU A 301 -12.05 6.61 -26.49
N SER A 302 -12.65 5.42 -26.62
CA SER A 302 -14.08 5.28 -26.90
C SER A 302 -14.94 5.62 -25.70
N GLN A 303 -14.79 4.86 -24.60
CA GLN A 303 -15.75 4.87 -23.50
C GLN A 303 -15.55 6.03 -22.53
N VAL A 304 -14.30 6.45 -22.33
CA VAL A 304 -13.96 7.52 -21.36
C VAL A 304 -13.83 8.86 -22.08
N MET A 305 -12.99 8.94 -23.12
CA MET A 305 -12.77 10.18 -23.88
C MET A 305 -13.89 10.47 -24.88
N GLY A 306 -14.86 9.57 -25.08
CA GLY A 306 -16.01 9.81 -25.97
C GLY A 306 -15.63 9.98 -27.44
N LYS A 307 -14.47 9.47 -27.87
CA LYS A 307 -14.05 9.54 -29.28
C LYS A 307 -15.03 8.71 -30.10
N PRO A 308 -15.69 9.27 -31.13
CA PRO A 308 -16.72 8.56 -31.87
C PRO A 308 -16.18 7.29 -32.55
N HIS A 309 -16.93 6.19 -32.44
CA HIS A 309 -16.60 4.90 -33.07
C HIS A 309 -16.21 5.03 -34.55
N ARG A 310 -16.94 5.87 -35.32
CA ARG A 310 -16.65 6.11 -36.74
C ARG A 310 -15.21 6.59 -36.97
N VAL A 311 -14.70 7.47 -36.11
CA VAL A 311 -13.34 8.00 -36.22
C VAL A 311 -12.34 6.90 -35.90
N ILE A 312 -12.53 6.18 -34.79
CA ILE A 312 -11.66 5.06 -34.40
C ILE A 312 -11.61 4.00 -35.51
N PHE A 313 -12.76 3.61 -36.08
CA PHE A 313 -12.83 2.60 -37.15
C PHE A 313 -12.20 3.08 -38.47
N HIS A 314 -12.28 4.38 -38.77
CA HIS A 314 -11.62 4.97 -39.93
C HIS A 314 -10.10 4.91 -39.78
N GLU A 315 -9.57 5.34 -38.63
CA GLU A 315 -8.16 5.20 -38.28
C GLU A 315 -7.72 3.75 -38.31
N PHE A 316 -8.59 2.83 -37.87
CA PHE A 316 -8.30 1.41 -37.88
C PHE A 316 -8.11 0.86 -39.30
N LYS A 317 -8.90 1.34 -40.27
CA LYS A 317 -8.77 1.00 -41.70
C LYS A 317 -7.62 1.73 -42.42
N GLY A 318 -6.82 2.52 -41.72
CA GLY A 318 -5.68 3.25 -42.30
C GLY A 318 -6.01 4.65 -42.80
N GLY A 319 -7.21 5.17 -42.53
CA GLY A 319 -7.55 6.57 -42.81
C GLY A 319 -6.94 7.52 -41.78
N SER A 320 -6.63 8.75 -42.18
CA SER A 320 -6.29 9.83 -41.25
C SER A 320 -7.55 10.41 -40.60
N ALA A 321 -7.48 10.80 -39.34
CA ALA A 321 -8.51 11.62 -38.71
C ALA A 321 -8.27 13.13 -38.91
N SER A 322 -7.07 13.51 -39.34
CA SER A 322 -6.71 14.89 -39.68
C SER A 322 -7.06 15.18 -41.15
N PRO A 323 -7.51 16.40 -41.48
CA PRO A 323 -7.63 16.85 -42.86
C PRO A 323 -6.34 16.64 -43.65
N ASP A 324 -6.43 16.40 -44.97
CA ASP A 324 -5.27 16.14 -45.83
C ASP A 324 -4.25 17.31 -45.85
N GLU A 325 -4.69 18.52 -45.47
CA GLU A 325 -3.88 19.73 -45.36
C GLU A 325 -2.99 19.76 -44.08
N VAL A 326 -3.21 18.85 -43.13
CA VAL A 326 -2.40 18.76 -41.90
C VAL A 326 -1.14 17.95 -42.17
N GLU A 327 -0.01 18.65 -42.31
CA GLU A 327 1.31 18.05 -42.52
C GLU A 327 1.82 17.34 -41.24
N GLY A 328 2.35 16.12 -41.40
CA GLY A 328 2.99 15.35 -40.34
C GLY A 328 3.24 13.89 -40.75
N SER A 329 4.27 13.24 -40.19
CA SER A 329 4.58 11.83 -40.49
C SER A 329 3.54 10.84 -39.95
N GLY A 330 2.62 11.32 -39.09
CA GLY A 330 1.69 10.49 -38.33
C GLY A 330 2.39 9.67 -37.24
N ASP A 331 1.58 8.95 -36.46
CA ASP A 331 2.02 7.92 -35.51
C ASP A 331 0.95 6.81 -35.47
N VAL A 332 1.25 5.67 -34.84
CA VAL A 332 0.29 4.57 -34.70
C VAL A 332 -0.90 4.99 -33.83
N LYS A 333 -2.06 4.37 -34.12
CA LYS A 333 -3.39 4.74 -33.58
C LYS A 333 -3.43 4.87 -32.05
N TYR A 334 -2.67 4.02 -31.35
CA TYR A 334 -2.57 3.99 -29.90
C TYR A 334 -1.50 4.93 -29.32
N HIS A 335 -0.97 5.88 -30.09
CA HIS A 335 -0.11 6.98 -29.62
C HIS A 335 -0.79 8.35 -29.74
N LEU A 336 -1.95 8.43 -30.41
CA LEU A 336 -2.63 9.70 -30.64
C LEU A 336 -3.31 10.21 -29.36
N GLY A 337 -3.28 11.52 -29.18
CA GLY A 337 -4.00 12.21 -28.11
C GLY A 337 -5.48 12.42 -28.44
N ALA A 338 -6.26 12.81 -27.43
CA ALA A 338 -7.66 13.19 -27.58
C ALA A 338 -8.05 14.21 -26.51
N SER A 339 -9.05 15.03 -26.80
CA SER A 339 -9.64 15.95 -25.82
C SER A 339 -11.16 15.89 -25.89
N SER A 340 -11.82 15.96 -24.74
CA SER A 340 -13.28 15.85 -24.64
C SER A 340 -13.76 16.43 -23.32
N ASP A 341 -14.95 17.03 -23.31
CA ASP A 341 -15.63 17.39 -22.06
C ASP A 341 -16.57 16.27 -21.62
N ARG A 342 -16.59 16.00 -20.32
CA ARG A 342 -17.49 15.02 -19.69
C ARG A 342 -18.32 15.73 -18.62
N GLU A 343 -19.61 15.45 -18.61
CA GLU A 343 -20.54 16.04 -17.64
C GLU A 343 -21.15 14.96 -16.75
N PHE A 344 -21.08 15.18 -15.43
CA PHE A 344 -21.72 14.34 -14.42
C PHE A 344 -22.38 15.20 -13.36
N ASP A 345 -23.66 14.95 -13.08
CA ASP A 345 -24.41 15.64 -12.02
C ASP A 345 -24.28 17.18 -12.08
N GLY A 346 -24.27 17.74 -13.30
CA GLY A 346 -24.08 19.18 -13.56
C GLY A 346 -22.64 19.70 -13.42
N ASN A 347 -21.65 18.82 -13.25
CA ASN A 347 -20.22 19.17 -13.22
C ASN A 347 -19.56 18.77 -14.53
N THR A 348 -19.01 19.74 -15.25
CA THR A 348 -18.21 19.51 -16.45
C THR A 348 -16.73 19.42 -16.10
N VAL A 349 -16.07 18.35 -16.56
CA VAL A 349 -14.64 18.11 -16.43
C VAL A 349 -14.04 17.94 -17.83
N HIS A 350 -13.04 18.76 -18.15
CA HIS A 350 -12.29 18.64 -19.40
C HIS A 350 -11.27 17.52 -19.29
N LEU A 351 -11.29 16.58 -20.23
CA LEU A 351 -10.31 15.50 -20.33
C LEU A 351 -9.34 15.78 -21.46
N SER A 352 -8.05 15.50 -21.22
CA SER A 352 -7.05 15.48 -22.29
C SER A 352 -6.11 14.30 -22.16
N LEU A 353 -6.16 13.37 -23.11
CA LEU A 353 -5.23 12.26 -23.22
C LEU A 353 -4.00 12.72 -24.02
N SER A 354 -2.83 12.66 -23.39
CA SER A 354 -1.58 13.05 -24.04
C SER A 354 -1.13 12.01 -25.08
N PRO A 355 -0.57 12.45 -26.21
CA PRO A 355 0.16 11.55 -27.09
C PRO A 355 1.43 11.04 -26.40
N ASN A 356 1.87 9.85 -26.77
CA ASN A 356 3.07 9.23 -26.20
C ASN A 356 3.74 8.28 -27.18
N PRO A 357 5.07 8.14 -27.12
CA PRO A 357 5.77 7.11 -27.88
C PRO A 357 5.57 5.71 -27.26
N SER A 358 6.12 4.69 -27.92
CA SER A 358 6.18 3.31 -27.38
C SER A 358 7.05 3.17 -26.12
N HIS A 359 7.92 4.13 -25.83
CA HIS A 359 8.75 4.13 -24.62
C HIS A 359 7.82 4.29 -23.41
N LEU A 360 7.61 3.20 -22.67
CA LEU A 360 6.68 3.17 -21.54
C LEU A 360 7.11 4.17 -20.46
N GLU A 361 6.13 4.69 -19.72
CA GLU A 361 6.28 5.64 -18.60
C GLU A 361 6.85 7.03 -18.95
N ILE A 362 7.48 7.25 -20.11
CA ILE A 362 8.09 8.56 -20.44
C ILE A 362 7.06 9.69 -20.62
N VAL A 363 5.78 9.35 -20.81
CA VAL A 363 4.69 10.32 -20.88
C VAL A 363 4.34 10.90 -19.51
N ASP A 364 4.68 10.22 -18.42
CA ASP A 364 4.36 10.64 -17.05
C ASP A 364 4.86 12.04 -16.71
N PRO A 365 6.16 12.37 -16.86
CA PRO A 365 6.64 13.71 -16.57
C PRO A 365 6.04 14.76 -17.51
N VAL A 366 5.69 14.38 -18.75
CA VAL A 366 5.04 15.27 -19.73
C VAL A 366 3.64 15.65 -19.26
N VAL A 367 2.87 14.67 -18.78
CA VAL A 367 1.52 14.91 -18.23
C VAL A 367 1.59 15.71 -16.94
N LEU A 368 2.54 15.41 -16.04
CA LEU A 368 2.76 16.20 -14.82
C LEU A 368 3.08 17.67 -15.16
N GLY A 369 3.98 17.91 -16.11
CA GLY A 369 4.31 19.27 -16.58
C GLY A 369 3.11 19.98 -17.22
N LYS A 370 2.33 19.26 -18.04
CA LYS A 370 1.11 19.79 -18.66
C LYS A 370 0.08 20.20 -17.60
N VAL A 371 -0.18 19.35 -16.60
CA VAL A 371 -1.10 19.68 -15.50
C VAL A 371 -0.59 20.84 -14.69
N ARG A 372 0.71 20.89 -14.39
CA ARG A 372 1.32 22.02 -13.70
C ARG A 372 1.04 23.34 -14.40
N ALA A 373 1.25 23.39 -15.72
CA ALA A 373 0.95 24.56 -16.54
C ALA A 373 -0.55 24.89 -16.55
N LYS A 374 -1.43 23.89 -16.64
CA LYS A 374 -2.89 24.08 -16.56
C LYS A 374 -3.34 24.67 -15.22
N GLN A 375 -2.77 24.22 -14.12
CA GLN A 375 -3.04 24.77 -12.79
C GLN A 375 -2.60 26.24 -12.70
N ASP A 376 -1.46 26.61 -13.30
CA ASP A 376 -1.03 28.01 -13.40
C ASP A 376 -2.04 28.85 -14.20
N GLN A 377 -2.52 28.34 -15.34
CA GLN A 377 -3.54 29.00 -16.17
C GLN A 377 -4.89 29.16 -15.44
N LEU A 378 -5.25 28.20 -14.59
CA LEU A 378 -6.46 28.23 -13.76
C LEU A 378 -6.31 29.09 -12.48
N ASN A 379 -5.17 29.78 -12.32
CA ASN A 379 -4.79 30.52 -11.12
C ASN A 379 -4.87 29.67 -9.84
N ASP A 380 -4.65 28.36 -9.97
CA ASP A 380 -4.66 27.40 -8.88
C ASP A 380 -3.23 27.04 -8.47
N VAL A 381 -2.55 28.04 -7.90
CA VAL A 381 -1.10 27.98 -7.65
C VAL A 381 -0.72 27.51 -6.25
N ILE A 382 -1.67 27.61 -5.30
CA ILE A 382 -1.49 27.24 -3.89
C ILE A 382 -1.90 25.79 -3.66
N GLU A 383 -3.19 25.49 -3.81
CA GLU A 383 -3.80 24.18 -3.53
C GLU A 383 -3.55 23.15 -4.64
N ARG A 384 -3.52 23.60 -5.91
CA ARG A 384 -3.23 22.73 -7.07
C ARG A 384 -4.24 21.58 -7.20
N SER A 385 -5.52 21.84 -6.90
CA SER A 385 -6.60 20.86 -6.82
C SER A 385 -7.52 20.81 -8.05
N LYS A 386 -7.55 21.85 -8.90
CA LYS A 386 -8.49 21.99 -10.02
C LYS A 386 -8.12 21.21 -11.28
N ALA A 387 -6.86 20.81 -11.43
CA ALA A 387 -6.45 19.91 -12.50
C ALA A 387 -5.70 18.70 -11.93
N LEU A 388 -5.99 17.51 -12.44
CA LEU A 388 -5.50 16.21 -11.95
C LEU A 388 -4.63 15.52 -13.01
N PRO A 389 -3.39 15.13 -12.67
CA PRO A 389 -2.66 14.13 -13.46
C PRO A 389 -3.19 12.74 -13.12
N LEU A 390 -3.74 12.06 -14.13
CA LEU A 390 -4.18 10.67 -14.06
C LEU A 390 -3.24 9.82 -14.93
N LEU A 391 -2.42 8.99 -14.29
CA LEU A 391 -1.38 8.21 -14.96
C LEU A 391 -1.72 6.72 -14.90
N ILE A 392 -1.76 6.05 -16.05
CA ILE A 392 -2.16 4.66 -16.21
C ILE A 392 -0.98 3.84 -16.69
N HIS A 393 -0.61 2.81 -15.91
CA HIS A 393 0.65 2.10 -16.05
C HIS A 393 0.42 0.60 -16.29
N GLY A 394 1.43 -0.08 -16.84
CA GLY A 394 1.54 -1.54 -16.75
C GLY A 394 2.41 -1.94 -15.56
N ASP A 395 2.14 -3.09 -14.93
CA ASP A 395 2.86 -3.56 -13.74
C ASP A 395 4.37 -3.66 -13.94
N ALA A 396 4.81 -4.29 -15.03
CA ALA A 396 6.23 -4.50 -15.29
C ALA A 396 6.97 -3.17 -15.56
N ALA A 397 6.32 -2.23 -16.26
CA ALA A 397 6.92 -0.96 -16.63
C ALA A 397 6.96 0.01 -15.44
N PHE A 398 5.89 0.05 -14.63
CA PHE A 398 5.83 0.85 -13.40
C PHE A 398 6.94 0.48 -12.42
N ALA A 399 7.23 -0.81 -12.27
CA ALA A 399 8.30 -1.29 -11.39
C ALA A 399 9.71 -1.12 -11.98
N GLY A 400 9.84 -1.17 -13.32
CA GLY A 400 11.13 -1.29 -13.99
C GLY A 400 11.71 0.01 -14.56
N GLN A 401 10.88 1.01 -14.88
CA GLN A 401 11.34 2.26 -15.50
C GLN A 401 11.69 3.32 -14.44
N GLY A 402 12.97 3.75 -14.42
CA GLY A 402 13.46 4.72 -13.44
C GLY A 402 12.74 6.08 -13.45
N VAL A 403 12.17 6.48 -14.59
CA VAL A 403 11.40 7.73 -14.73
C VAL A 403 10.18 7.78 -13.79
N VAL A 404 9.62 6.63 -13.41
CA VAL A 404 8.51 6.55 -12.45
C VAL A 404 8.97 7.03 -11.07
N ALA A 405 10.12 6.53 -10.60
CA ALA A 405 10.71 6.97 -9.33
C ALA A 405 11.10 8.45 -9.37
N GLU A 406 11.63 8.93 -10.50
CA GLU A 406 11.92 10.35 -10.72
C GLU A 406 10.64 11.21 -10.59
N CYS A 407 9.54 10.81 -11.23
CA CYS A 407 8.25 11.50 -11.13
C CYS A 407 7.73 11.57 -9.69
N PHE A 408 7.81 10.46 -8.94
CA PHE A 408 7.46 10.48 -7.52
C PHE A 408 8.37 11.43 -6.73
N GLY A 409 9.68 11.38 -6.94
CA GLY A 409 10.63 12.29 -6.29
C GLY A 409 10.34 13.78 -6.52
N LEU A 410 9.73 14.14 -7.66
CA LEU A 410 9.33 15.51 -7.98
C LEU A 410 7.96 15.92 -7.39
N SER A 411 7.12 14.96 -6.98
CA SER A 411 5.70 15.17 -6.65
C SER A 411 5.44 16.18 -5.53
N GLY A 412 6.36 16.30 -4.56
CA GLY A 412 6.27 17.24 -3.43
C GLY A 412 7.01 18.57 -3.65
N LEU A 413 7.82 18.70 -4.71
CA LEU A 413 8.70 19.86 -4.89
C LEU A 413 7.94 21.09 -5.36
N ARG A 414 8.19 22.27 -4.78
CA ARG A 414 7.49 23.53 -5.15
C ARG A 414 7.48 23.80 -6.66
N GLY A 415 8.59 23.52 -7.36
CA GLY A 415 8.73 23.72 -8.80
C GLY A 415 7.92 22.75 -9.67
N HIS A 416 7.56 21.58 -9.15
CA HIS A 416 7.02 20.47 -9.94
C HIS A 416 5.67 19.93 -9.43
N ARG A 417 5.34 20.14 -8.15
CA ARG A 417 4.12 19.61 -7.53
C ARG A 417 2.87 20.01 -8.30
N THR A 418 1.96 19.05 -8.42
CA THR A 418 0.67 19.17 -9.09
C THR A 418 -0.50 18.88 -8.14
N GLY A 419 -0.28 19.00 -6.83
CA GLY A 419 -1.29 18.70 -5.81
C GLY A 419 -1.65 17.21 -5.76
N GLY A 420 -0.67 16.33 -6.03
CA GLY A 420 -0.83 14.89 -6.07
C GLY A 420 -1.33 14.37 -7.43
N SER A 421 -0.75 13.25 -7.88
CA SER A 421 -1.16 12.46 -9.05
C SER A 421 -1.94 11.22 -8.62
N LEU A 422 -2.88 10.78 -9.46
CA LEU A 422 -3.56 9.50 -9.28
C LEU A 422 -2.96 8.49 -10.26
N HIS A 423 -2.39 7.41 -9.73
CA HIS A 423 -1.78 6.35 -10.51
C HIS A 423 -2.70 5.13 -10.54
N PHE A 424 -2.95 4.59 -11.73
CA PHE A 424 -3.77 3.39 -11.93
C PHE A 424 -2.91 2.34 -12.65
N ILE A 425 -2.52 1.29 -11.94
CA ILE A 425 -1.71 0.21 -12.50
C ILE A 425 -2.66 -0.87 -13.00
N VAL A 426 -2.58 -1.19 -14.30
CA VAL A 426 -3.25 -2.35 -14.89
C VAL A 426 -2.34 -3.55 -14.70
N ASN A 427 -2.44 -4.17 -13.52
CA ASN A 427 -1.57 -5.27 -13.12
C ASN A 427 -2.14 -6.61 -13.60
N ASN A 428 -1.90 -6.90 -14.87
CA ASN A 428 -2.29 -8.15 -15.51
C ASN A 428 -1.31 -9.31 -15.21
N GLN A 429 -0.38 -9.09 -14.28
CA GLN A 429 0.58 -10.06 -13.78
C GLN A 429 1.55 -10.60 -14.84
N ILE A 430 1.78 -9.86 -15.94
CA ILE A 430 2.70 -10.29 -17.01
C ILE A 430 3.21 -9.12 -17.87
N GLY A 431 4.54 -8.96 -17.95
CA GLY A 431 5.20 -8.04 -18.87
C GLY A 431 5.64 -8.73 -20.16
N PHE A 432 4.90 -8.58 -21.26
CA PHE A 432 5.13 -9.34 -22.51
C PHE A 432 5.06 -10.86 -22.27
N THR A 433 6.20 -11.52 -22.09
CA THR A 433 6.35 -12.96 -21.73
C THR A 433 6.93 -13.16 -20.32
N THR A 434 7.33 -12.09 -19.64
CA THR A 434 8.05 -12.10 -18.37
C THR A 434 7.08 -12.16 -17.19
N TYR A 435 7.25 -13.17 -16.34
CA TYR A 435 6.51 -13.32 -15.09
C TYR A 435 7.01 -12.31 -14.02
N PRO A 436 6.13 -11.74 -13.17
CA PRO A 436 6.41 -10.80 -12.09
C PRO A 436 7.69 -11.02 -11.28
N ARG A 437 7.97 -12.27 -10.89
CA ARG A 437 9.17 -12.63 -10.11
C ARG A 437 10.49 -12.27 -10.82
N TYR A 438 10.47 -12.10 -12.14
CA TYR A 438 11.62 -11.71 -12.95
C TYR A 438 11.60 -10.24 -13.38
N SER A 439 10.53 -9.49 -13.10
CA SER A 439 10.42 -8.07 -13.46
C SER A 439 10.66 -7.12 -12.27
N ARG A 440 10.63 -7.61 -11.03
CA ARG A 440 10.80 -6.80 -9.82
C ARG A 440 11.36 -7.60 -8.64
N SER A 441 11.90 -6.88 -7.65
CA SER A 441 12.48 -7.45 -6.41
C SER A 441 11.59 -7.26 -5.18
N SER A 442 10.39 -6.74 -5.35
CA SER A 442 9.44 -6.44 -4.28
C SER A 442 8.10 -7.16 -4.52
N PRO A 443 7.26 -7.34 -3.48
CA PRO A 443 5.98 -8.05 -3.63
C PRO A 443 5.07 -7.41 -4.70
N TYR A 444 4.98 -6.08 -4.72
CA TYR A 444 4.05 -5.35 -5.58
C TYR A 444 4.79 -4.47 -6.59
N PRO A 445 4.23 -4.27 -7.80
CA PRO A 445 4.79 -3.29 -8.73
C PRO A 445 4.73 -1.87 -8.14
N SER A 446 3.73 -1.59 -7.31
CA SER A 446 3.45 -0.30 -6.69
C SER A 446 4.44 0.13 -5.60
N ASP A 447 5.37 -0.74 -5.16
CA ASP A 447 6.25 -0.47 -4.01
C ASP A 447 7.13 0.78 -4.20
N VAL A 448 7.44 1.16 -5.44
CA VAL A 448 8.17 2.41 -5.75
C VAL A 448 7.45 3.66 -5.23
N ALA A 449 6.12 3.64 -5.12
CA ALA A 449 5.34 4.77 -4.62
C ALA A 449 5.50 5.01 -3.11
N LYS A 450 6.00 4.01 -2.36
CA LYS A 450 6.35 4.16 -0.93
C LYS A 450 7.49 5.15 -0.71
N LEU A 451 8.29 5.46 -1.74
CA LEU A 451 9.33 6.49 -1.71
C LEU A 451 8.81 7.85 -1.20
N VAL A 452 7.55 8.18 -1.52
CA VAL A 452 6.91 9.44 -1.12
C VAL A 452 5.73 9.22 -0.18
N GLU A 453 5.68 8.05 0.47
CA GLU A 453 4.62 7.66 1.39
C GLU A 453 3.21 7.76 0.75
N ALA A 454 3.07 7.45 -0.54
CA ALA A 454 1.74 7.39 -1.15
C ALA A 454 0.96 6.18 -0.61
N PRO A 455 -0.34 6.31 -0.27
CA PRO A 455 -1.19 5.15 -0.02
C PRO A 455 -1.37 4.33 -1.29
N ILE A 456 -1.45 3.01 -1.11
CA ILE A 456 -1.61 2.05 -2.20
C ILE A 456 -2.84 1.18 -1.90
N PHE A 457 -3.75 1.10 -2.87
CA PHE A 457 -4.93 0.26 -2.81
C PHE A 457 -4.81 -0.85 -3.86
N HIS A 458 -4.47 -2.05 -3.41
CA HIS A 458 -4.51 -3.24 -4.26
C HIS A 458 -5.94 -3.73 -4.34
N VAL A 459 -6.43 -4.04 -5.54
CA VAL A 459 -7.82 -4.43 -5.72
C VAL A 459 -7.97 -5.50 -6.78
N ASN A 460 -8.84 -6.48 -6.51
CA ASN A 460 -9.18 -7.53 -7.45
C ASN A 460 -10.05 -6.97 -8.59
N GLY A 461 -9.58 -7.12 -9.82
CA GLY A 461 -10.24 -6.64 -11.03
C GLY A 461 -11.57 -7.33 -11.34
N ASP A 462 -11.82 -8.52 -10.81
CA ASP A 462 -13.12 -9.21 -10.94
C ASP A 462 -14.17 -8.74 -9.93
N ASP A 463 -13.80 -7.86 -8.99
CA ASP A 463 -14.74 -7.15 -8.12
C ASP A 463 -14.85 -5.67 -8.54
N PRO A 464 -15.66 -5.35 -9.58
CA PRO A 464 -15.73 -4.00 -10.11
C PRO A 464 -16.31 -2.99 -9.10
N GLU A 465 -17.11 -3.43 -8.12
CA GLU A 465 -17.57 -2.57 -7.03
C GLU A 465 -16.40 -2.14 -6.15
N ALA A 466 -15.51 -3.07 -5.78
CA ALA A 466 -14.29 -2.76 -5.05
C ALA A 466 -13.36 -1.83 -5.84
N VAL A 467 -13.16 -2.06 -7.14
CA VAL A 467 -12.31 -1.21 -7.98
C VAL A 467 -12.86 0.22 -8.03
N VAL A 468 -14.17 0.39 -8.23
CA VAL A 468 -14.85 1.69 -8.23
C VAL A 468 -14.76 2.36 -6.85
N PHE A 469 -14.88 1.60 -5.76
CA PHE A 469 -14.69 2.12 -4.41
C PHE A 469 -13.26 2.64 -4.20
N CYS A 470 -12.22 1.88 -4.57
CA CYS A 470 -10.83 2.33 -4.52
C CYS A 470 -10.61 3.61 -5.33
N ALA A 471 -11.21 3.70 -6.52
CA ALA A 471 -11.16 4.88 -7.38
C ALA A 471 -11.77 6.12 -6.72
N LYS A 472 -12.92 5.95 -6.04
CA LYS A 472 -13.56 7.00 -5.24
C LYS A 472 -12.66 7.45 -4.10
N VAL A 473 -12.16 6.53 -3.28
CA VAL A 473 -11.35 6.84 -2.10
C VAL A 473 -10.02 7.48 -2.49
N ALA A 474 -9.36 7.00 -3.54
CA ALA A 474 -8.13 7.59 -4.07
C ALA A 474 -8.35 9.04 -4.52
N THR A 475 -9.44 9.30 -5.25
CA THR A 475 -9.81 10.66 -5.67
C THR A 475 -10.03 11.58 -4.48
N GLU A 476 -10.75 11.11 -3.45
CA GLU A 476 -10.97 11.87 -2.23
C GLU A 476 -9.67 12.13 -1.45
N TYR A 477 -8.77 11.14 -1.36
CA TYR A 477 -7.48 11.27 -0.67
C TYR A 477 -6.63 12.34 -1.36
N ARG A 478 -6.49 12.25 -2.70
CA ARG A 478 -5.76 13.24 -3.49
C ARG A 478 -6.34 14.64 -3.29
N GLN A 479 -7.66 14.79 -3.37
CA GLN A 479 -8.31 16.10 -3.20
C GLN A 479 -8.13 16.68 -1.79
N LYS A 480 -8.04 15.84 -0.76
CA LYS A 480 -7.91 16.29 0.62
C LYS A 480 -6.46 16.60 1.02
N PHE A 481 -5.52 15.75 0.63
CA PHE A 481 -4.14 15.82 1.13
C PHE A 481 -3.13 16.32 0.08
N HIS A 482 -3.56 16.49 -1.17
CA HIS A 482 -2.72 16.98 -2.26
C HIS A 482 -1.44 16.14 -2.48
N LYS A 483 -1.55 14.83 -2.22
CA LYS A 483 -0.47 13.84 -2.34
C LYS A 483 -0.79 12.77 -3.38
N PRO A 484 0.24 12.13 -3.97
CA PRO A 484 0.03 11.00 -4.87
C PRO A 484 -0.69 9.84 -4.20
N VAL A 485 -1.44 9.06 -4.98
CA VAL A 485 -2.11 7.83 -4.54
C VAL A 485 -2.09 6.80 -5.66
N VAL A 486 -1.98 5.52 -5.30
CA VAL A 486 -1.88 4.42 -6.27
C VAL A 486 -3.03 3.44 -6.11
N ILE A 487 -3.65 3.06 -7.22
CA ILE A 487 -4.54 1.92 -7.33
C ILE A 487 -3.80 0.86 -8.13
N ASP A 488 -3.61 -0.31 -7.53
CA ASP A 488 -2.99 -1.48 -8.15
C ASP A 488 -4.09 -2.51 -8.44
N MET A 489 -4.63 -2.48 -9.67
CA MET A 489 -5.72 -3.36 -10.06
C MET A 489 -5.17 -4.69 -10.58
N PHE A 490 -5.23 -5.71 -9.73
CA PHE A 490 -4.89 -7.08 -10.09
C PHE A 490 -5.92 -7.61 -11.08
N CYS A 491 -5.45 -7.99 -12.25
CA CYS A 491 -6.27 -8.43 -13.35
C CYS A 491 -5.52 -9.52 -14.13
N TYR A 492 -5.96 -9.81 -15.35
CA TYR A 492 -5.25 -10.71 -16.25
C TYR A 492 -5.28 -10.19 -17.68
N ARG A 493 -4.60 -10.90 -18.58
CA ARG A 493 -4.62 -10.63 -20.00
C ARG A 493 -5.21 -11.81 -20.74
N ARG A 494 -6.40 -11.65 -21.31
CA ARG A 494 -7.13 -12.73 -22.00
C ARG A 494 -6.32 -13.35 -23.15
N PHE A 495 -5.67 -12.51 -23.94
CA PHE A 495 -4.94 -12.89 -25.16
C PHE A 495 -3.41 -12.74 -25.02
N GLY A 496 -2.65 -12.94 -26.10
CA GLY A 496 -1.22 -12.64 -26.14
C GLY A 496 -0.88 -11.18 -25.81
N HIS A 497 0.41 -10.82 -25.83
CA HIS A 497 0.80 -9.42 -25.61
C HIS A 497 0.23 -8.50 -26.68
N ASN A 498 0.26 -8.97 -27.92
CA ASN A 498 -0.67 -8.55 -28.94
C ASN A 498 -1.57 -9.73 -29.36
N GLU A 499 -2.61 -9.44 -30.11
CA GLU A 499 -3.65 -10.40 -30.50
C GLU A 499 -3.14 -11.55 -31.40
N GLY A 500 -1.96 -11.40 -32.01
CA GLY A 500 -1.31 -12.45 -32.81
C GLY A 500 -0.27 -13.29 -32.06
N ASP A 501 0.06 -12.95 -30.80
CA ASP A 501 1.03 -13.72 -30.03
C ASP A 501 0.39 -14.94 -29.37
N GLU A 502 1.13 -16.06 -29.31
CA GLU A 502 0.72 -17.26 -28.55
C GLU A 502 1.39 -17.26 -27.16
N PRO A 503 0.67 -16.90 -26.09
CA PRO A 503 1.25 -16.74 -24.77
C PRO A 503 1.51 -18.05 -24.04
N SER A 504 0.87 -19.16 -24.44
CA SER A 504 1.08 -20.46 -23.79
C SER A 504 2.48 -21.03 -24.01
N PHE A 505 3.25 -20.49 -24.96
CA PHE A 505 4.66 -20.87 -25.16
C PHE A 505 5.54 -20.53 -23.95
N THR A 506 5.22 -19.47 -23.21
CA THR A 506 6.01 -19.04 -22.05
C THR A 506 5.24 -19.09 -20.74
N GLN A 507 3.91 -18.93 -20.76
CA GLN A 507 3.06 -18.93 -19.57
C GLN A 507 1.90 -19.95 -19.65
N PRO A 508 2.18 -21.26 -19.85
CA PRO A 508 1.14 -22.26 -20.11
C PRO A 508 0.16 -22.49 -18.95
N ILE A 509 0.63 -22.38 -17.70
CA ILE A 509 -0.23 -22.58 -16.51
C ILE A 509 -1.23 -21.43 -16.37
N MET A 510 -0.75 -20.19 -16.44
CA MET A 510 -1.57 -18.99 -16.37
C MET A 510 -2.64 -18.98 -17.47
N TYR A 511 -2.26 -19.23 -18.73
CA TYR A 511 -3.23 -19.18 -19.84
C TYR A 511 -4.18 -20.37 -19.88
N ARG A 512 -3.85 -21.50 -19.23
CA ARG A 512 -4.83 -22.58 -19.01
C ARG A 512 -5.96 -22.10 -18.10
N LEU A 513 -5.63 -21.42 -17.00
CA LEU A 513 -6.62 -20.88 -16.06
C LEU A 513 -7.44 -19.77 -16.72
N ILE A 514 -6.78 -18.83 -17.41
CA ILE A 514 -7.47 -17.74 -18.14
C ILE A 514 -8.47 -18.29 -19.15
N ARG A 515 -8.18 -19.38 -19.88
CA ARG A 515 -9.12 -19.95 -20.86
C ARG A 515 -10.41 -20.49 -20.21
N SER A 516 -10.35 -20.93 -18.96
CA SER A 516 -11.52 -21.41 -18.20
C SER A 516 -12.17 -20.33 -17.33
N HIS A 517 -11.55 -19.16 -17.23
CA HIS A 517 -12.00 -18.10 -16.34
C HIS A 517 -13.11 -17.26 -16.98
N PRO A 518 -14.28 -17.07 -16.35
CA PRO A 518 -15.33 -16.21 -16.88
C PRO A 518 -14.84 -14.76 -17.03
N THR A 519 -15.53 -13.95 -17.84
CA THR A 519 -15.21 -12.52 -17.96
C THR A 519 -15.69 -11.76 -16.73
N THR A 520 -15.03 -10.64 -16.41
CA THR A 520 -15.47 -9.77 -15.31
C THR A 520 -16.92 -9.31 -15.47
N GLN A 521 -17.37 -9.06 -16.71
CA GLN A 521 -18.75 -8.73 -17.02
C GLN A 521 -19.71 -9.87 -16.64
N GLN A 522 -19.37 -11.12 -16.98
CA GLN A 522 -20.18 -12.29 -16.66
C GLN A 522 -20.27 -12.50 -15.15
N ILE A 523 -19.13 -12.49 -14.46
CA ILE A 523 -19.04 -12.63 -12.99
C ILE A 523 -19.95 -11.58 -12.33
N TYR A 524 -19.85 -10.32 -12.75
CA TYR A 524 -20.63 -9.26 -12.14
C TYR A 524 -22.13 -9.34 -12.49
N ALA A 525 -22.47 -9.70 -13.73
CA ALA A 525 -23.86 -9.90 -14.12
C ALA A 525 -24.53 -11.01 -13.31
N GLU A 526 -23.86 -12.14 -13.13
CA GLU A 526 -24.34 -13.26 -12.32
C GLU A 526 -24.53 -12.86 -10.85
N LYS A 527 -23.57 -12.12 -10.29
CA LYS A 527 -23.70 -11.54 -8.94
C LYS A 527 -24.96 -10.69 -8.81
N LEU A 528 -25.19 -9.76 -9.75
CA LEU A 528 -26.37 -8.89 -9.70
C LEU A 528 -27.69 -9.67 -9.85
N VAL A 529 -27.73 -10.69 -10.72
CA VAL A 529 -28.92 -11.55 -10.85
C VAL A 529 -29.21 -12.32 -9.57
N ALA A 530 -28.18 -12.80 -8.86
CA ALA A 530 -28.33 -13.49 -7.59
C ALA A 530 -28.82 -12.57 -6.45
N GLU A 531 -28.48 -11.29 -6.51
CA GLU A 531 -28.93 -10.28 -5.54
C GLU A 531 -30.37 -9.77 -5.79
N GLY A 532 -30.91 -9.95 -7.00
CA GLY A 532 -32.26 -9.51 -7.44
C GLY A 532 -32.28 -8.16 -8.15
#